data_AF-A0A1G8W9S6-F1
#
_entry.id   AF-A0A1G8W9S6-F1
#
_cell.length_a   1.000
_cell.length_b   1.000
_cell.length_c   1.000
_cell.angle_alpha   90.00
_cell.angle_beta   90.00
_cell.angle_gamma   90.00
#
_symmetry.space_group_name_H-M   'P 1'
#
loop_
_entity.id
_entity.type
_entity.pdbx_description
1 polymer ?
#
loop_
_entity_poly.entity_id
_entity_poly.type
_entity_poly.pdbx_seq_one_letter_code
_entity_poly.pdbx_strand_id
1 'polypeptide(L)'
;MKVERSYEPRWHYAVFTHTFRNAGEPFFPRLRGTDGNRGAFEPQADTPGAANPWEDPVVLLQPDLRGGQVTSTFVGVDAGYENRWEAEKIALELHDTVLTTARTVVVHEVDAHYAMSFLLPVPPSDAVVNSLVAQGFGVAVRGASSGRLVGPEALRVGASTAAEAHQYRREGRALRYQGQRSLRGRHGVSDILAFTAIEAVLPRGTHTVDTRGNLTPFFRDGKLVLVID
;
A
#
# COMPACT_ATOMS: atom_id res chain seq x y z
N MET A 1 9.24 27.35 7.37
CA MET A 1 7.94 26.76 6.99
C MET A 1 6.87 27.77 7.37
N LYS A 2 6.15 28.33 6.40
CA LYS A 2 5.16 29.40 6.63
C LYS A 2 3.84 28.71 7.01
N VAL A 3 3.47 28.76 8.29
CA VAL A 3 2.20 28.22 8.77
C VAL A 3 1.13 29.26 8.44
N GLU A 4 0.32 28.99 7.42
CA GLU A 4 -0.80 29.85 7.06
C GLU A 4 -2.02 29.45 7.92
N ARG A 5 -2.56 30.41 8.66
CA ARG A 5 -3.65 30.21 9.64
C ARG A 5 -4.94 29.82 8.91
N SER A 6 -5.42 28.60 9.14
CA SER A 6 -6.77 28.17 8.76
C SER A 6 -7.40 27.39 9.92
N TYR A 7 -8.06 28.12 10.83
CA TYR A 7 -8.76 27.54 11.99
C TYR A 7 -10.12 28.22 12.17
N GLU A 8 -11.19 27.43 12.25
CA GLU A 8 -12.52 27.86 12.67
C GLU A 8 -12.96 27.04 13.91
N PRO A 9 -13.09 27.66 15.10
CA PRO A 9 -13.66 27.01 16.27
C PRO A 9 -15.14 26.70 16.08
N ARG A 10 -15.59 25.51 16.53
CA ARG A 10 -16.99 25.23 16.86
C ARG A 10 -17.10 24.64 18.27
N TRP A 11 -18.24 24.84 18.92
CA TRP A 11 -18.46 24.59 20.35
C TRP A 11 -18.16 23.15 20.84
N HIS A 12 -18.11 22.16 19.94
CA HIS A 12 -17.81 20.76 20.29
C HIS A 12 -16.74 20.08 19.42
N TYR A 13 -16.17 20.79 18.44
CA TYR A 13 -15.14 20.26 17.55
C TYR A 13 -14.41 21.40 16.83
N ALA A 14 -13.15 21.17 16.46
CA ALA A 14 -12.40 22.04 15.57
C ALA A 14 -12.44 21.48 14.14
N VAL A 15 -12.68 22.34 13.15
CA VAL A 15 -12.55 21.97 11.74
C VAL A 15 -11.26 22.60 11.21
N PHE A 16 -10.37 21.76 10.69
CA PHE A 16 -9.16 22.19 10.00
C PHE A 16 -9.35 22.02 8.50
N THR A 17 -9.48 23.12 7.79
CA THR A 17 -9.52 23.11 6.33
C THR A 17 -8.10 23.35 5.82
N HIS A 18 -7.46 22.32 5.28
CA HIS A 18 -6.12 22.44 4.72
C HIS A 18 -6.11 21.99 3.25
N THR A 19 -5.48 22.78 2.38
CA THR A 19 -5.34 22.46 0.95
C THR A 19 -3.99 21.80 0.74
N PHE A 20 -3.94 20.47 0.78
CA PHE A 20 -2.70 19.75 0.49
C PHE A 20 -2.45 19.71 -1.03
N ARG A 21 -1.21 19.97 -1.45
CA ARG A 21 -0.69 19.48 -2.73
C ARG A 21 -0.02 18.13 -2.44
N ASN A 22 -0.43 17.05 -3.09
CA ASN A 22 0.08 15.67 -2.95
C ASN A 22 -0.20 14.96 -1.60
N ALA A 23 -1.45 14.55 -1.37
CA ALA A 23 -1.84 13.72 -0.21
C ALA A 23 -1.56 12.21 -0.43
N GLY A 24 -0.32 11.84 -0.74
CA GLY A 24 0.10 10.44 -0.91
C GLY A 24 0.56 9.74 0.37
N GLU A 25 0.69 10.47 1.48
CA GLU A 25 1.28 9.98 2.72
C GLU A 25 0.30 10.10 3.90
N PRO A 26 0.26 9.11 4.82
CA PRO A 26 -0.55 9.20 6.03
C PRO A 26 0.00 10.27 6.98
N PHE A 27 -0.89 11.06 7.58
CA PHE A 27 -0.57 12.05 8.60
C PHE A 27 -1.35 11.76 9.89
N PHE A 28 -0.81 12.18 11.03
CA PHE A 28 -1.46 12.02 12.33
C PHE A 28 -1.54 13.37 13.05
N PRO A 29 -2.71 13.75 13.60
CA PRO A 29 -2.81 14.93 14.45
C PRO A 29 -2.12 14.66 15.80
N ARG A 30 -1.31 15.62 16.29
CA ARG A 30 -0.83 15.65 17.68
C ARG A 30 -1.07 17.05 18.26
N LEU A 31 -1.48 17.07 19.52
CA LEU A 31 -1.58 18.28 20.34
C LEU A 31 -0.19 18.59 20.91
N ARG A 32 0.23 19.86 20.91
CA ARG A 32 1.52 20.29 21.46
C ARG A 32 1.33 20.87 22.85
N GLY A 33 1.97 20.28 23.86
CA GLY A 33 2.10 20.84 25.20
C GLY A 33 2.68 22.25 25.26
N THR A 34 2.34 22.93 26.35
CA THR A 34 2.53 24.36 26.60
C THR A 34 3.92 24.67 27.18
N ASP A 35 4.97 24.69 26.34
CA ASP A 35 6.27 25.26 26.74
C ASP A 35 7.12 25.69 25.53
N GLY A 36 6.80 26.88 25.04
CA GLY A 36 7.46 27.53 23.92
C GLY A 36 8.87 28.08 24.19
N ASN A 37 9.73 27.45 25.02
CA ASN A 37 11.04 28.05 25.29
C ASN A 37 12.18 27.13 25.79
N ARG A 38 12.47 25.99 25.16
CA ARG A 38 13.79 25.34 25.28
C ARG A 38 14.28 24.77 23.94
N GLY A 39 15.51 25.11 23.59
CA GLY A 39 16.17 24.67 22.38
C GLY A 39 16.45 23.17 22.38
N ALA A 40 16.30 22.58 21.19
CA ALA A 40 16.94 21.35 20.71
C ALA A 40 16.97 20.16 21.70
N PHE A 41 15.81 19.56 22.01
CA PHE A 41 15.68 18.14 22.37
C PHE A 41 14.29 17.64 21.94
N GLU A 42 14.14 16.33 21.74
CA GLU A 42 12.89 15.67 21.33
C GLU A 42 11.67 16.17 22.12
N PRO A 43 10.49 16.30 21.48
CA PRO A 43 9.29 16.76 22.16
C PRO A 43 8.88 15.77 23.26
N GLN A 44 8.80 16.25 24.49
CA GLN A 44 8.23 15.52 25.62
C GLN A 44 6.70 15.44 25.46
N ALA A 45 6.11 14.27 25.67
CA ALA A 45 4.66 14.12 25.70
C ALA A 45 4.08 14.78 26.97
N ASP A 46 2.90 15.40 26.84
CA ASP A 46 2.18 15.93 27.99
C ASP A 46 1.89 14.85 29.02
N THR A 47 1.83 15.27 30.28
CA THR A 47 1.30 14.40 31.34
C THR A 47 -0.14 14.04 30.98
N PRO A 48 -0.57 12.76 31.09
CA PRO A 48 -1.94 12.35 30.79
C PRO A 48 -2.97 13.26 31.50
N GLY A 49 -3.81 13.93 30.72
CA GLY A 49 -4.84 14.86 31.21
C GLY A 49 -4.47 16.35 31.20
N ALA A 50 -3.22 16.71 30.83
CA ALA A 50 -2.78 18.11 30.78
C ALA A 50 -2.95 18.78 29.40
N ALA A 51 -3.29 18.03 28.35
CA ALA A 51 -3.46 18.56 27.00
C ALA A 51 -4.70 19.45 26.91
N ASN A 52 -4.53 20.75 26.61
CA ASN A 52 -5.62 21.70 26.41
C ASN A 52 -5.72 22.08 24.92
N PRO A 53 -6.61 21.44 24.14
CA PRO A 53 -6.69 21.65 22.69
C PRO A 53 -7.09 23.07 22.25
N TRP A 54 -7.45 23.94 23.20
CA TRP A 54 -7.86 25.32 22.94
C TRP A 54 -6.73 26.33 23.14
N GLU A 55 -5.70 25.99 23.91
CA GLU A 55 -4.54 26.85 24.20
C GLU A 55 -3.25 26.30 23.56
N ASP A 56 -3.22 24.99 23.33
CA ASP A 56 -2.09 24.28 22.76
C ASP A 56 -2.09 24.37 21.22
N PRO A 57 -1.00 24.79 20.57
CA PRO A 57 -0.93 24.80 19.12
C PRO A 57 -0.95 23.37 18.58
N VAL A 58 -1.99 23.04 17.81
CA VAL A 58 -2.02 21.79 17.03
C VAL A 58 -0.94 21.87 15.95
N VAL A 59 0.08 21.01 16.05
CA VAL A 59 1.10 20.87 15.02
C VAL A 59 0.82 19.59 14.26
N LEU A 60 0.52 19.71 12.97
CA LEU A 60 0.58 18.58 12.05
C LEU A 60 2.05 18.23 11.86
N LEU A 61 2.55 17.30 12.66
CA LEU A 61 3.87 16.74 12.45
C LEU A 61 3.77 15.78 11.25
N GLN A 62 4.32 16.21 10.12
CA GLN A 62 4.94 15.22 9.24
C GLN A 62 6.10 14.63 10.04
N PRO A 63 6.16 13.30 10.22
CA PRO A 63 7.36 12.70 10.79
C PRO A 63 8.54 13.17 9.95
N ASP A 64 9.57 13.71 10.61
CA ASP A 64 10.82 14.04 9.92
C ASP A 64 11.47 12.72 9.49
N LEU A 65 11.14 12.27 8.27
CA LEU A 65 11.69 11.07 7.64
C LEU A 65 13.15 11.28 7.18
N ARG A 66 13.89 12.19 7.81
CA ARG A 66 15.35 12.30 7.66
C ARG A 66 16.02 11.15 8.43
N GLY A 67 15.76 9.92 7.99
CA GLY A 67 16.43 8.71 8.50
C GLY A 67 15.79 7.38 8.12
N GLY A 68 14.49 7.34 7.82
CA GLY A 68 13.79 6.10 7.43
C GLY A 68 13.04 6.31 6.13
N GLN A 69 13.61 5.90 5.00
CA GLN A 69 12.82 5.75 3.78
C GLN A 69 11.62 4.84 4.09
N VAL A 70 10.42 5.23 3.65
CA VAL A 70 9.29 4.29 3.52
C VAL A 70 9.70 3.30 2.43
N THR A 71 10.37 2.23 2.83
CA THR A 71 10.90 1.25 1.90
C THR A 71 9.77 0.33 1.50
N SER A 72 9.24 0.55 0.31
CA SER A 72 8.33 -0.41 -0.31
C SER A 72 9.05 -1.75 -0.44
N THR A 73 8.48 -2.79 0.16
CA THR A 73 9.02 -4.15 0.09
C THR A 73 8.13 -4.99 -0.79
N PHE A 74 8.73 -5.63 -1.78
CA PHE A 74 8.04 -6.55 -2.68
C PHE A 74 8.35 -7.98 -2.24
N VAL A 75 7.30 -8.71 -1.91
CA VAL A 75 7.40 -10.13 -1.52
C VAL A 75 6.80 -10.95 -2.63
N GLY A 76 7.58 -11.81 -3.27
CA GLY A 76 7.11 -12.82 -4.20
C GLY A 76 6.96 -14.16 -3.49
N VAL A 77 5.92 -14.91 -3.85
CA VAL A 77 5.58 -16.20 -3.27
C VAL A 77 5.17 -17.14 -4.41
N ASP A 78 5.74 -18.34 -4.45
CA ASP A 78 5.49 -19.32 -5.50
C ASP A 78 5.30 -20.72 -4.91
N ALA A 79 4.33 -21.46 -5.46
CA ALA A 79 4.04 -22.86 -5.13
C ALA A 79 3.96 -23.76 -6.38
N GLY A 80 4.22 -23.25 -7.58
CA GLY A 80 4.12 -24.01 -8.82
C GLY A 80 2.68 -24.27 -9.27
N TYR A 81 1.74 -23.37 -8.97
CA TYR A 81 0.34 -23.56 -9.37
C TYR A 81 0.19 -23.40 -10.89
N GLU A 82 -0.15 -24.47 -11.60
CA GLU A 82 -0.43 -24.43 -13.04
C GLU A 82 -1.75 -23.69 -13.35
N ASN A 83 -2.66 -23.64 -12.37
CA ASN A 83 -3.97 -23.02 -12.52
C ASN A 83 -4.00 -21.61 -11.91
N ARG A 84 -4.29 -20.61 -12.76
CA ARG A 84 -4.44 -19.21 -12.34
C ARG A 84 -5.42 -19.05 -11.18
N TRP A 85 -6.57 -19.71 -11.24
CA TRP A 85 -7.61 -19.52 -10.21
C TRP A 85 -7.18 -20.01 -8.84
N GLU A 86 -6.38 -21.07 -8.78
CA GLU A 86 -5.80 -21.55 -7.52
C GLU A 86 -4.78 -20.56 -6.96
N ALA A 87 -3.88 -20.06 -7.81
CA ALA A 87 -2.94 -19.01 -7.41
C ALA A 87 -3.65 -17.76 -6.90
N GLU A 88 -4.74 -17.33 -7.54
CA GLU A 88 -5.53 -16.17 -7.08
C GLU A 88 -6.22 -16.40 -5.73
N LYS A 89 -6.79 -17.59 -5.53
CA LYS A 89 -7.41 -17.97 -4.26
C LYS A 89 -6.37 -17.92 -3.13
N ILE A 90 -5.21 -18.54 -3.35
CA ILE A 90 -4.14 -18.59 -2.37
C ILE A 90 -3.55 -17.19 -2.13
N ALA A 91 -3.42 -16.35 -3.16
CA ALA A 91 -2.95 -14.97 -3.00
C ALA A 91 -3.86 -14.17 -2.07
N LEU A 92 -5.18 -14.32 -2.22
CA LEU A 92 -6.15 -13.67 -1.36
C LEU A 92 -6.14 -14.25 0.06
N GLU A 93 -6.02 -15.56 0.21
CA GLU A 93 -5.91 -16.21 1.52
C GLU A 93 -4.65 -15.76 2.28
N LEU A 94 -3.50 -15.72 1.60
CA LEU A 94 -2.26 -15.21 2.16
C LEU A 94 -2.37 -13.74 2.55
N HIS A 95 -3.01 -12.91 1.72
CA HIS A 95 -3.30 -11.53 2.07
C HIS A 95 -4.20 -11.43 3.31
N ASP A 96 -5.24 -12.24 3.41
CA ASP A 96 -6.21 -12.12 4.51
C ASP A 96 -5.69 -12.72 5.84
N THR A 97 -4.64 -13.55 5.81
CA THR A 97 -4.14 -14.28 7.00
C THR A 97 -2.69 -13.98 7.39
N VAL A 98 -1.77 -13.88 6.44
CA VAL A 98 -0.31 -13.81 6.69
C VAL A 98 0.28 -12.45 6.32
N LEU A 99 -0.07 -11.93 5.15
CA LEU A 99 0.46 -10.70 4.55
C LEU A 99 -0.60 -9.58 4.58
N THR A 100 -1.25 -9.42 5.72
CA THR A 100 -2.43 -8.54 5.94
C THR A 100 -2.19 -7.05 5.74
N THR A 101 -0.93 -6.62 5.73
CA THR A 101 -0.53 -5.24 5.49
C THR A 101 -0.22 -4.94 4.02
N ALA A 102 -0.32 -5.93 3.13
CA ALA A 102 -0.04 -5.75 1.73
C ALA A 102 -1.04 -4.76 1.09
N ARG A 103 -0.51 -3.72 0.45
CA ARG A 103 -1.29 -2.67 -0.22
C ARG A 103 -1.73 -3.09 -1.62
N THR A 104 -0.97 -3.99 -2.23
CA THR A 104 -1.25 -4.50 -3.58
C THR A 104 -0.90 -5.98 -3.63
N VAL A 105 -1.81 -6.77 -4.20
CA VAL A 105 -1.67 -8.22 -4.38
C VAL A 105 -1.83 -8.52 -5.85
N VAL A 106 -0.86 -9.23 -6.43
CA VAL A 106 -0.76 -9.46 -7.87
C VAL A 106 -0.43 -10.92 -8.13
N VAL A 107 -1.10 -11.52 -9.11
CA VAL A 107 -0.74 -12.82 -9.67
C VAL A 107 -0.06 -12.63 -11.02
N HIS A 108 1.04 -13.34 -11.21
CA HIS A 108 1.90 -13.31 -12.38
C HIS A 108 1.93 -14.68 -13.02
N GLU A 109 1.92 -14.71 -14.34
CA GLU A 109 2.30 -15.90 -15.09
C GLU A 109 3.83 -15.95 -15.15
N VAL A 110 4.41 -17.07 -14.76
CA VAL A 110 5.86 -17.31 -14.79
C VAL A 110 6.07 -18.61 -15.54
N ASP A 111 6.61 -18.50 -16.75
CA ASP A 111 6.76 -19.62 -17.69
C ASP A 111 5.44 -20.38 -17.95
N ALA A 112 5.20 -21.50 -17.25
CA ALA A 112 4.03 -22.36 -17.41
C ALA A 112 3.17 -22.48 -16.13
N HIS A 113 3.45 -21.68 -15.10
CA HIS A 113 2.71 -21.68 -13.84
C HIS A 113 2.48 -20.25 -13.35
N TYR A 114 1.85 -20.12 -12.18
CA TYR A 114 1.49 -18.85 -11.59
C TYR A 114 2.17 -18.63 -10.24
N ALA A 115 2.78 -17.46 -10.10
CA ALA A 115 3.38 -16.98 -8.87
C ALA A 115 2.67 -15.69 -8.40
N MET A 116 2.81 -15.38 -7.12
CA MET A 116 2.11 -14.28 -6.46
C MET A 116 3.11 -13.25 -5.99
N SER A 117 2.67 -12.00 -5.86
CA SER A 117 3.48 -10.97 -5.23
C SER A 117 2.65 -9.96 -4.44
N PHE A 118 3.29 -9.37 -3.44
CA PHE A 118 2.70 -8.53 -2.43
C PHE A 118 3.56 -7.29 -2.26
N LEU A 119 2.94 -6.11 -2.30
CA LEU A 119 3.59 -4.85 -1.95
C LEU A 119 3.29 -4.53 -0.48
N LEU A 120 4.31 -4.61 0.38
CA LEU A 120 4.20 -4.31 1.80
C LEU A 120 4.85 -2.96 2.13
N PRO A 121 4.27 -2.20 3.08
CA PRO A 121 4.85 -0.95 3.56
C PRO A 121 6.10 -1.17 4.44
N VAL A 122 6.26 -2.37 4.99
CA VAL A 122 7.39 -2.80 5.80
C VAL A 122 7.77 -4.24 5.44
N PRO A 123 9.05 -4.64 5.54
CA PRO A 123 9.44 -6.02 5.31
C PRO A 123 8.71 -7.00 6.25
N PRO A 124 8.36 -8.22 5.77
CA PRO A 124 7.82 -9.25 6.64
C PRO A 124 8.88 -9.71 7.65
N SER A 125 8.45 -10.14 8.84
CA SER A 125 9.35 -10.72 9.83
C SER A 125 9.88 -12.09 9.38
N ASP A 126 10.99 -12.53 9.97
CA ASP A 126 11.54 -13.86 9.71
C ASP A 126 10.55 -14.98 10.01
N ALA A 127 9.72 -14.83 11.04
CA ALA A 127 8.70 -15.80 11.39
C ALA A 127 7.65 -15.98 10.28
N VAL A 128 7.23 -14.87 9.66
CA VAL A 128 6.30 -14.90 8.51
C VAL A 128 6.95 -15.63 7.32
N VAL A 129 8.19 -15.27 6.98
CA VAL A 129 8.92 -15.90 5.87
C VAL A 129 9.13 -17.40 6.13
N ASN A 130 9.53 -17.78 7.34
CA ASN A 130 9.76 -19.18 7.70
C ASN A 130 8.45 -19.99 7.67
N SER A 131 7.31 -19.39 8.05
CA SER A 131 5.99 -20.03 7.95
C SER A 131 5.61 -20.33 6.50
N LEU A 132 5.85 -19.39 5.58
CA LEU A 132 5.62 -19.61 4.14
C LEU A 132 6.51 -20.73 3.60
N VAL A 133 7.80 -20.72 3.94
CA VAL A 133 8.72 -21.79 3.53
C VAL A 133 8.30 -23.15 4.09
N ALA A 134 7.85 -23.21 5.35
CA ALA A 134 7.36 -24.44 5.97
C ALA A 134 6.10 -25.00 5.29
N GLN A 135 5.30 -24.14 4.66
CA GLN A 135 4.15 -24.53 3.84
C GLN A 135 4.54 -24.97 2.41
N GLY A 136 5.84 -24.98 2.09
CA GLY A 136 6.36 -25.41 0.80
C GLY A 136 6.52 -24.29 -0.24
N PHE A 137 6.29 -23.02 0.13
CA PHE A 137 6.45 -21.91 -0.80
C PHE A 137 7.92 -21.55 -1.06
N GLY A 138 8.23 -21.21 -2.31
CA GLY A 138 9.37 -20.35 -2.63
C GLY A 138 9.04 -18.90 -2.27
N VAL A 139 9.97 -18.18 -1.63
CA VAL A 139 9.77 -16.81 -1.17
C VAL A 139 10.94 -15.93 -1.57
N ALA A 140 10.62 -14.80 -2.20
CA ALA A 140 11.57 -13.73 -2.51
C ALA A 140 11.14 -12.44 -1.80
N VAL A 141 12.05 -11.77 -1.12
CA VAL A 141 11.82 -10.45 -0.51
C VAL A 141 12.79 -9.47 -1.17
N ARG A 142 12.27 -8.38 -1.75
CA ARG A 142 13.04 -7.32 -2.40
C ARG A 142 12.71 -5.97 -1.76
N GLY A 143 13.74 -5.19 -1.40
CA GLY A 143 13.61 -3.91 -0.71
C GLY A 143 14.98 -3.28 -0.44
N ALA A 144 15.01 -2.13 0.25
CA ALA A 144 16.21 -1.29 0.34
C ALA A 144 17.34 -1.81 1.26
N SER A 145 17.09 -2.82 2.11
CA SER A 145 18.05 -3.21 3.15
C SER A 145 18.72 -4.58 2.96
N SER A 146 18.17 -5.48 2.15
CA SER A 146 18.81 -6.69 1.59
C SER A 146 17.75 -7.59 0.98
N GLY A 147 18.05 -8.19 -0.18
CA GLY A 147 17.18 -9.19 -0.79
C GLY A 147 17.26 -10.51 -0.03
N ARG A 148 16.14 -11.23 0.08
CA ARG A 148 16.08 -12.60 0.62
C ARG A 148 15.45 -13.53 -0.39
N LEU A 149 16.00 -14.75 -0.53
CA LEU A 149 15.49 -15.77 -1.44
C LEU A 149 15.59 -17.17 -0.81
N VAL A 150 14.46 -17.73 -0.40
CA VAL A 150 14.38 -18.96 0.42
C VAL A 150 13.24 -19.87 -0.04
N GLY A 151 13.28 -21.15 0.34
CA GLY A 151 12.29 -22.16 -0.07
C GLY A 151 12.83 -23.18 -1.07
N PRO A 152 11.97 -24.07 -1.62
CA PRO A 152 12.38 -25.09 -2.58
C PRO A 152 12.99 -24.49 -3.85
N GLU A 153 14.11 -25.05 -4.32
CA GLU A 153 14.91 -24.48 -5.42
C GLU A 153 14.09 -24.11 -6.64
N ALA A 154 13.23 -25.03 -7.08
CA ALA A 154 12.39 -24.86 -8.26
C ALA A 154 11.41 -23.68 -8.14
N LEU A 155 11.02 -23.31 -6.92
CA LEU A 155 10.01 -22.26 -6.66
C LEU A 155 10.63 -20.90 -6.37
N ARG A 156 11.90 -20.85 -5.95
CA ARG A 156 12.59 -19.58 -5.65
C ARG A 156 12.66 -18.68 -6.88
N VAL A 157 12.88 -19.26 -8.06
CA VAL A 157 12.98 -18.51 -9.32
C VAL A 157 11.67 -17.79 -9.65
N GLY A 158 10.53 -18.47 -9.58
CA GLY A 158 9.25 -17.83 -9.87
C GLY A 158 8.81 -16.82 -8.81
N ALA A 159 9.12 -17.07 -7.53
CA ALA A 159 8.93 -16.07 -6.49
C ALA A 159 9.75 -14.79 -6.76
N SER A 160 11.03 -14.93 -7.16
CA SER A 160 11.87 -13.79 -7.52
C SER A 160 11.34 -13.02 -8.73
N THR A 161 10.92 -13.76 -9.76
CA THR A 161 10.35 -13.21 -11.00
C THR A 161 9.09 -12.40 -10.71
N ALA A 162 8.15 -12.95 -9.93
CA ALA A 162 6.93 -12.25 -9.52
C ALA A 162 7.21 -10.98 -8.71
N ALA A 163 8.15 -11.03 -7.75
CA ALA A 163 8.55 -9.86 -6.97
C ALA A 163 9.15 -8.76 -7.86
N GLU A 164 9.99 -9.15 -8.83
CA GLU A 164 10.60 -8.23 -9.78
C GLU A 164 9.57 -7.61 -10.75
N ALA A 165 8.70 -8.43 -11.32
CA ALA A 165 7.64 -8.00 -12.22
C ALA A 165 6.73 -6.96 -11.54
N HIS A 166 6.39 -7.18 -10.26
CA HIS A 166 5.62 -6.22 -9.46
C HIS A 166 6.43 -4.95 -9.16
N GLN A 167 7.70 -5.08 -8.73
CA GLN A 167 8.55 -3.93 -8.43
C GLN A 167 8.69 -2.97 -9.61
N TYR A 168 8.85 -3.53 -10.81
CA TYR A 168 8.97 -2.74 -12.04
C TYR A 168 7.64 -2.52 -12.76
N ARG A 169 6.53 -3.01 -12.20
CA ARG A 169 5.18 -2.87 -12.75
C ARG A 169 5.12 -3.31 -14.23
N ARG A 170 5.82 -4.40 -14.56
CA ARG A 170 5.96 -4.92 -15.93
C ARG A 170 4.69 -5.64 -16.38
N GLU A 171 4.19 -6.53 -15.52
CA GLU A 171 3.06 -7.41 -15.78
C GLU A 171 2.38 -7.87 -14.49
N GLY A 172 1.29 -8.63 -14.64
CA GLY A 172 0.56 -9.27 -13.54
C GLY A 172 -0.83 -8.68 -13.30
N ARG A 173 -1.76 -9.54 -12.88
CA ARG A 173 -3.17 -9.20 -12.60
C ARG A 173 -3.33 -8.81 -11.13
N ALA A 174 -3.79 -7.60 -10.85
CA ALA A 174 -3.99 -7.12 -9.49
C ALA A 174 -5.34 -7.58 -8.94
N LEU A 175 -5.31 -8.26 -7.78
CA LEU A 175 -6.47 -8.77 -7.05
C LEU A 175 -6.89 -7.83 -5.91
N ARG A 176 -5.91 -7.13 -5.33
CA ARG A 176 -6.09 -6.10 -4.30
C ARG A 176 -5.22 -4.90 -4.65
N TYR A 177 -5.78 -3.71 -4.46
CA TYR A 177 -5.09 -2.44 -4.68
C TYR A 177 -5.83 -1.31 -3.93
N GLN A 178 -5.14 -0.20 -3.73
CA GLN A 178 -5.70 0.97 -3.05
C GLN A 178 -6.93 1.51 -3.80
N GLY A 179 -7.99 1.83 -3.04
CA GLY A 179 -9.25 2.35 -3.57
C GLY A 179 -10.19 1.28 -4.13
N GLN A 180 -9.80 0.00 -4.21
CA GLN A 180 -10.69 -1.05 -4.74
C GLN A 180 -12.02 -1.15 -3.98
N ARG A 181 -12.01 -0.97 -2.64
CA ARG A 181 -13.21 -1.12 -1.80
C ARG A 181 -14.29 -0.07 -2.06
N SER A 182 -13.95 1.10 -2.61
CA SER A 182 -14.92 2.14 -2.98
C SER A 182 -15.58 1.88 -4.33
N LEU A 183 -15.05 0.95 -5.14
CA LEU A 183 -15.60 0.59 -6.44
C LEU A 183 -16.74 -0.42 -6.28
N ARG A 184 -17.94 0.06 -5.93
CA ARG A 184 -19.17 -0.73 -5.96
C ARG A 184 -20.23 -0.06 -6.83
N GLY A 185 -20.71 -0.76 -7.86
CA GLY A 185 -21.73 -0.24 -8.77
C GLY A 185 -21.13 0.48 -9.98
N ARG A 186 -21.80 1.52 -10.48
CA ARG A 186 -21.34 2.25 -11.67
C ARG A 186 -20.52 3.47 -11.25
N HIS A 187 -19.32 3.62 -11.82
CA HIS A 187 -18.40 4.72 -11.54
C HIS A 187 -18.01 5.45 -12.81
N GLY A 188 -17.77 6.77 -12.70
CA GLY A 188 -17.12 7.53 -13.77
C GLY A 188 -15.65 7.13 -13.89
N VAL A 189 -15.11 7.10 -15.10
CA VAL A 189 -13.67 6.83 -15.30
C VAL A 189 -12.80 7.85 -14.56
N SER A 190 -13.21 9.12 -14.55
CA SER A 190 -12.51 10.16 -13.78
C SER A 190 -12.43 9.84 -12.28
N ASP A 191 -13.50 9.29 -11.70
CA ASP A 191 -13.55 8.92 -10.28
C ASP A 191 -12.65 7.71 -10.00
N ILE A 192 -12.66 6.71 -10.89
CA ILE A 192 -11.79 5.54 -10.78
C ILE A 192 -10.32 5.97 -10.77
N LEU A 193 -9.92 6.84 -11.70
CA LEU A 193 -8.54 7.34 -11.79
C LEU A 193 -8.16 8.26 -10.62
N ALA A 194 -9.12 9.00 -10.05
CA ALA A 194 -8.86 9.92 -8.94
C ALA A 194 -8.75 9.22 -7.58
N PHE A 195 -9.51 8.15 -7.37
CA PHE A 195 -9.68 7.55 -6.04
C PHE A 195 -9.10 6.14 -5.89
N THR A 196 -8.46 5.61 -6.93
CA THR A 196 -7.88 4.26 -6.89
C THR A 196 -6.45 4.25 -7.43
N ALA A 197 -5.77 3.12 -7.26
CA ALA A 197 -4.44 2.92 -7.83
C ALA A 197 -4.45 2.70 -9.36
N ILE A 198 -5.63 2.65 -10.00
CA ILE A 198 -5.74 2.49 -11.45
C ILE A 198 -5.32 3.80 -12.13
N GLU A 199 -4.40 3.71 -13.07
CA GLU A 199 -3.81 4.87 -13.76
C GLU A 199 -4.30 5.02 -15.19
N ALA A 200 -4.92 4.00 -15.76
CA ALA A 200 -5.54 4.07 -17.08
C ALA A 200 -6.73 3.13 -17.19
N VAL A 201 -7.72 3.56 -17.97
CA VAL A 201 -8.86 2.74 -18.38
C VAL A 201 -8.86 2.63 -19.90
N LEU A 202 -9.03 1.42 -20.42
CA LEU A 202 -9.10 1.11 -21.84
C LEU A 202 -10.44 0.43 -22.19
N PRO A 203 -10.98 0.65 -23.42
CA PRO A 203 -10.46 1.56 -24.45
C PRO A 203 -10.58 3.03 -24.05
N ARG A 204 -9.82 3.90 -24.74
CA ARG A 204 -9.95 5.35 -24.55
C ARG A 204 -11.32 5.81 -25.02
N GLY A 205 -11.93 6.77 -24.33
CA GLY A 205 -13.29 7.24 -24.61
C GLY A 205 -14.37 6.58 -23.74
N THR A 206 -14.02 5.58 -22.94
CA THR A 206 -14.92 5.08 -21.90
C THR A 206 -15.14 6.16 -20.84
N HIS A 207 -16.41 6.46 -20.55
CA HIS A 207 -16.79 7.47 -19.55
C HIS A 207 -17.30 6.87 -18.25
N THR A 208 -17.88 5.67 -18.30
CA THR A 208 -18.41 4.97 -17.12
C THR A 208 -18.04 3.51 -17.17
N VAL A 209 -17.89 2.91 -15.99
CA VAL A 209 -17.54 1.49 -15.81
C VAL A 209 -18.51 0.90 -14.81
N ASP A 210 -19.07 -0.26 -15.13
CA ASP A 210 -19.82 -1.05 -14.17
C ASP A 210 -18.85 -1.95 -13.39
N THR A 211 -18.76 -1.72 -12.09
CA THR A 211 -17.87 -2.43 -11.16
C THR A 211 -18.65 -3.47 -10.35
N ARG A 212 -19.69 -4.08 -10.94
CA ARG A 212 -20.36 -5.27 -10.40
C ARG A 212 -19.39 -6.47 -10.41
N GLY A 213 -18.52 -6.49 -9.41
CA GLY A 213 -17.44 -7.46 -9.26
C GLY A 213 -16.15 -6.77 -8.81
N ASN A 214 -15.17 -7.55 -8.37
CA ASN A 214 -13.84 -7.00 -8.13
C ASN A 214 -13.20 -6.72 -9.49
N LEU A 215 -13.04 -5.45 -9.85
CA LEU A 215 -12.27 -5.06 -11.03
C LEU A 215 -10.84 -5.58 -10.87
N THR A 216 -10.35 -6.27 -11.90
CA THR A 216 -9.01 -6.86 -11.92
C THR A 216 -8.15 -6.20 -12.99
N PRO A 217 -7.63 -4.99 -12.71
CA PRO A 217 -6.68 -4.34 -13.60
C PRO A 217 -5.36 -5.15 -13.63
N PHE A 218 -4.52 -4.88 -14.61
CA PHE A 218 -3.23 -5.53 -14.77
C PHE A 218 -2.13 -4.49 -14.97
N PHE A 219 -0.91 -4.84 -14.55
CA PHE A 219 0.25 -4.02 -14.83
C PHE A 219 0.61 -4.11 -16.32
N ARG A 220 0.83 -2.95 -16.93
CA ARG A 220 1.29 -2.82 -18.30
C ARG A 220 2.04 -1.51 -18.45
N ASP A 221 3.23 -1.56 -19.04
CA ASP A 221 4.05 -0.37 -19.33
C ASP A 221 4.25 0.55 -18.11
N GLY A 222 4.47 -0.06 -16.94
CA GLY A 222 4.70 0.68 -15.69
C GLY A 222 3.44 1.22 -15.01
N LYS A 223 2.24 0.93 -15.53
CA LYS A 223 0.95 1.44 -15.04
C LYS A 223 0.00 0.32 -14.66
N LEU A 224 -0.87 0.58 -13.68
CA LEU A 224 -2.01 -0.30 -13.41
C LEU A 224 -3.18 0.08 -14.32
N VAL A 225 -3.50 -0.79 -15.28
CA VAL A 225 -4.46 -0.54 -16.34
C VAL A 225 -5.69 -1.41 -16.17
N LEU A 226 -6.88 -0.79 -16.19
CA LEU A 226 -8.15 -1.48 -16.29
C LEU A 226 -8.55 -1.58 -17.77
N VAL A 227 -8.68 -2.80 -18.29
CA VAL A 227 -9.31 -3.05 -19.59
C VAL A 227 -10.76 -3.46 -19.36
N ILE A 228 -11.65 -2.84 -20.11
CA ILE A 228 -13.08 -3.09 -20.10
C ILE A 228 -13.42 -3.67 -21.46
N ASP A 229 -14.18 -4.76 -21.45
CA ASP A 229 -14.72 -5.40 -22.65
C ASP A 229 -15.97 -4.69 -23.19
#